data_AF-A0A3L7YX78-F1
#
_entry.id   AF-A0A3L7YX78-F1
#
_cell.length_a   1.000
_cell.length_b   1.000
_cell.length_c   1.000
_cell.angle_alpha   90.00
_cell.angle_beta   90.00
_cell.angle_gamma   90.00
#
_symmetry.space_group_name_H-M   'P 1'
#
loop_
_entity.id
_entity.type
_entity.pdbx_description
1 polymer ?
#
loop_
_entity_poly.entity_id
_entity_poly.type
_entity_poly.pdbx_seq_one_letter_code
_entity_poly.pdbx_strand_id
1 'polypeptide(L)' 'MSEKHVIYTEHAPEPIGPYSQAIRVGNLVFVSGQGSMNRATGQMVR' A
#
# COMPACT_ATOMS: atom_id res chain seq x y z
N MET A 1 -19.33 -14.33 -3.90
CA MET A 1 -18.53 -13.10 -4.15
C MET A 1 -17.12 -13.36 -3.68
N SER A 2 -16.08 -12.95 -4.41
CA SER A 2 -14.70 -13.08 -3.95
C SER A 2 -14.43 -12.06 -2.84
N GLU A 3 -13.89 -12.52 -1.70
CA GLU A 3 -13.57 -11.67 -0.55
C GLU A 3 -12.45 -10.68 -0.91
N LYS A 4 -12.64 -9.40 -0.55
CA LYS A 4 -11.65 -8.34 -0.72
C LYS A 4 -10.93 -8.12 0.60
N HIS A 5 -9.64 -8.44 0.65
CA HIS A 5 -8.81 -8.24 1.83
C HIS A 5 -7.88 -7.05 1.66
N VAL A 6 -7.98 -6.06 2.56
CA VAL A 6 -7.07 -4.91 2.60
C VAL A 6 -5.74 -5.36 3.18
N ILE A 7 -4.64 -5.06 2.49
CA ILE A 7 -3.29 -5.30 3.00
C ILE A 7 -2.73 -3.98 3.51
N TYR A 8 -2.19 -4.02 4.73
CA TYR A 8 -1.49 -2.91 5.37
C TYR A 8 -0.18 -3.43 5.98
N THR A 9 0.87 -2.62 5.89
CA THR A 9 2.15 -2.80 6.57
C THR A 9 2.71 -1.47 7.01
N GLU A 10 3.33 -1.47 8.18
CA GLU A 10 4.05 -0.32 8.74
C GLU A 10 5.37 -0.01 8.01
N HIS A 11 5.82 -0.90 7.12
CA HIS A 11 7.07 -0.73 6.36
C HIS A 11 6.90 0.01 5.03
N ALA A 12 5.67 0.24 4.58
CA ALA A 12 5.37 1.01 3.38
C ALA A 12 4.80 2.38 3.74
N PRO A 13 4.99 3.42 2.90
CA PRO A 13 4.36 4.73 3.07
C PRO A 13 2.87 4.62 3.43
N GLU A 14 2.43 5.51 4.34
CA GLU A 14 1.01 5.63 4.67
C GLU A 14 0.22 6.07 3.43
N PRO A 15 -0.97 5.49 3.18
CA PRO A 15 -1.84 5.98 2.13
C PRO A 15 -2.26 7.43 2.38
N ILE A 16 -1.86 8.33 1.49
CA ILE A 16 -2.31 9.73 1.51
C ILE A 16 -3.53 9.87 0.59
N GLY A 17 -4.70 9.51 1.09
CA GLY A 17 -5.98 9.57 0.37
C GLY A 17 -6.78 8.26 0.40
N PRO A 18 -7.87 8.15 -0.38
CA PRO A 18 -8.78 7.01 -0.32
C PRO A 18 -8.27 5.81 -1.13
N TYR A 19 -7.13 5.23 -0.73
CA TYR A 19 -6.58 4.01 -1.30
C TYR A 19 -5.97 3.09 -0.24
N SER A 20 -5.73 1.82 -0.60
CA SER A 20 -5.04 0.83 0.24
C SER A 20 -3.67 0.53 -0.35
N GLN A 21 -2.66 0.22 0.47
CA GLN A 21 -1.32 -0.14 -0.02
C GLN A 21 -1.36 -1.31 -1.00
N ALA A 22 -2.19 -2.32 -0.71
CA ALA A 22 -2.58 -3.35 -1.64
C ALA A 22 -3.96 -3.95 -1.29
N ILE A 23 -4.56 -4.62 -2.27
CA ILE A 23 -5.78 -5.40 -2.11
C ILE A 23 -5.51 -6.83 -2.57
N ARG A 24 -5.89 -7.82 -1.75
CA ARG A 24 -5.91 -9.24 -2.15
C ARG A 24 -7.32 -9.69 -2.51
N VAL A 25 -7.45 -10.39 -3.63
CA VAL A 25 -8.67 -11.07 -4.07
C VAL A 25 -8.29 -12.50 -4.46
N GLY A 26 -8.68 -13.47 -3.64
CA GLY A 26 -8.22 -14.85 -3.78
C GLY A 26 -6.68 -14.93 -3.73
N ASN A 27 -6.08 -15.42 -4.82
CA ASN A 27 -4.62 -15.60 -4.94
C ASN A 27 -3.92 -14.44 -5.64
N LEU A 28 -4.64 -13.39 -6.03
CA LEU A 28 -4.08 -12.22 -6.69
C LEU A 28 -3.90 -11.08 -5.69
N VAL A 29 -2.76 -10.39 -5.79
CA VAL A 29 -2.46 -9.17 -5.04
C VAL A 29 -2.30 -8.02 -6.01
N PHE A 30 -3.13 -7.00 -5.84
CA PHE A 30 -3.09 -5.75 -6.61
C PHE A 30 -2.39 -4.70 -5.73
N VAL A 31 -1.18 -4.32 -6.12
CA VAL A 31 -0.33 -3.39 -5.36
C VAL A 31 -0.52 -1.97 -5.91
N SER A 32 -0.64 -0.98 -5.04
CA SER A 32 -0.60 0.43 -5.45
C SER A 32 0.80 0.85 -5.88
N GLY A 33 0.89 1.84 -6.77
CA GLY A 33 2.16 2.45 -7.13
C GLY A 33 2.90 2.96 -5.89
N GLN A 34 4.18 2.65 -5.78
CA GLN A 34 5.05 3.15 -4.72
C GLN A 34 5.91 4.29 -5.26
N GLY A 35 5.85 5.44 -4.59
CA GLY A 35 6.82 6.52 -4.79
C GLY A 35 8.08 6.30 -3.96
N SER A 36 9.08 7.16 -4.12
CA SER A 36 10.32 7.12 -3.34
C SER A 36 10.17 7.72 -1.93
N MET A 37 8.99 7.65 -1.31
CA MET A 37 8.79 8.18 0.04
C MET A 37 9.38 7.21 1.08
N ASN A 38 10.24 7.73 1.96
CA ASN A 38 10.70 7.01 3.13
C ASN A 38 9.59 6.99 4.20
N ARG A 39 9.16 5.80 4.64
CA ARG A 39 8.09 5.65 5.63
C ARG A 39 8.45 6.18 7.02
N ALA A 40 9.70 6.07 7.44
CA ALA A 40 10.14 6.50 8.77
C ALA A 40 10.16 8.04 8.88
N THR A 41 10.53 8.73 7.80
CA THR A 41 10.65 10.21 7.82
C THR A 41 9.49 10.93 7.13
N GLY A 42 8.70 10.24 6.30
CA GLY A 42 7.70 10.85 5.42
C GLY A 42 8.31 11.69 4.29
N GLN A 43 9.63 11.62 4.09
CA GLN A 43 10.35 12.44 3.09
C GLN A 43 10.68 11.62 1.85
N MET A 44 10.80 12.31 0.71
CA MET A 44 11.28 11.70 -0.53
C MET A 44 12.76 11.33 -0.39
N VAL A 45 13.07 10.08 -0.74
CA VAL A 45 14.41 9.58 -0.95
C VAL A 45 14.91 10.16 -2.28
N ARG A 46 16.11 10.76 -2.25
CA ARG A 46 16.83 11.29 -3.41
C ARG A 46 17.79 10.27 -3.98
#